data_AF-A0A8A3PAS9-F1
#
_entry.id   AF-A0A8A3PAS9-F1
#
_cell.length_a   1.000
_cell.length_b   1.000
_cell.length_c   1.000
_cell.angle_alpha   90.00
_cell.angle_beta   90.00
_cell.angle_gamma   90.00
#
_symmetry.space_group_name_H-M   'P 1'
#
loop_
_entity.id
_entity.type
_entity.pdbx_description
1 polymer ?
#
loop_
_entity_poly.entity_id
_entity_poly.type
_entity_poly.pdbx_seq_one_letter_code
_entity_poly.pdbx_strand_id
1 'polypeptide(L)'
;MSARLICYPLLGQTTVIASDQVDVTVALFPLDDEETDWEVAVWHDSTKDMRWEQLDLSHLHDGISTVNDPQSPALFFSNALERHSMKESRVHYTIKYRKIGDSTWNWVNDNPNSVGDAEIIFQKQSPIIPLHSMEEYISNISKALTLKYLGLHEESKSPMWTLTYSIAAPNASATEPSVQCIDIGFPMHLTRYFALVKRMNYWLVPRHGKCKFELGEDSCQFYSGYLESRKEEAILLSFLRYDGMHFVMLALSMDGIVTTLTSRDDGKIVLIGKNENEQERKGVVICAVGKTVEEGIAATMDHAKRMVRESLQLGSILKEVSDEQQEFPDFKVRKSFHDELVYCTWNSLGPTLTSATLFAAIDDLTSSSIYPSTIIIDDGWQSITPFGSEEFPTQHRWSRFEASSTSFPEGLANLSFRIKKSYPWIKNIGVWHGIFGYWGGIDPESEIGQKYKLRWVDIDNHHRSGMWVVDACDVRRFYDDFYS
;
A
#
# COMPACT_ATOMS: atom_id res chain seq x y z
N MET A 1 2.27 39.26 15.13
CA MET A 1 2.44 38.37 16.29
C MET A 1 1.85 37.04 15.91
N SER A 2 2.59 35.95 16.11
CA SER A 2 2.28 34.68 15.45
C SER A 2 2.33 33.55 16.46
N ALA A 3 1.35 32.66 16.40
CA ALA A 3 1.42 31.36 17.04
C ALA A 3 1.43 30.29 15.95
N ARG A 4 2.10 29.17 16.21
CA ARG A 4 1.91 27.95 15.41
C ARG A 4 0.78 27.16 16.06
N LEU A 5 0.02 26.41 15.27
CA LEU A 5 -0.96 25.51 15.85
C LEU A 5 -1.08 24.21 15.07
N ILE A 6 -1.56 23.19 15.77
CA ILE A 6 -1.93 21.89 15.24
C ILE A 6 -3.32 21.58 15.80
N CYS A 7 -4.16 20.90 15.05
CA CYS A 7 -5.48 20.51 15.53
C CYS A 7 -5.87 19.10 15.14
N TYR A 8 -6.88 18.58 15.83
CA TYR A 8 -7.61 17.39 15.45
C TYR A 8 -9.12 17.71 15.42
N PRO A 9 -9.87 17.30 14.38
CA PRO A 9 -9.41 16.77 13.09
C PRO A 9 -8.40 17.67 12.36
N LEU A 10 -7.61 17.15 11.42
CA LEU A 10 -6.55 17.95 10.78
C LEU A 10 -7.12 18.92 9.73
N LEU A 11 -6.64 20.17 9.74
CA LEU A 11 -6.86 21.12 8.64
C LEU A 11 -6.26 20.60 7.33
N GLY A 12 -6.86 20.98 6.20
CA GLY A 12 -6.46 20.52 4.86
C GLY A 12 -6.76 19.04 4.56
N GLN A 13 -7.34 18.32 5.51
CA GLN A 13 -7.64 16.89 5.40
C GLN A 13 -9.12 16.60 5.58
N THR A 14 -9.51 15.41 5.12
CA THR A 14 -10.86 14.88 5.30
C THR A 14 -10.83 13.83 6.40
N THR A 15 -11.70 13.98 7.40
CA THR A 15 -11.82 13.04 8.53
C THR A 15 -13.23 12.49 8.59
N VAL A 16 -13.36 11.16 8.65
CA VAL A 16 -14.65 10.49 8.80
C VAL A 16 -14.90 10.23 10.28
N ILE A 17 -16.06 10.63 10.78
CA ILE A 17 -16.46 10.48 12.18
C ILE A 17 -17.71 9.59 12.23
N ALA A 18 -17.64 8.48 12.98
CA ALA A 18 -18.75 7.54 13.12
C ALA A 18 -19.83 8.00 14.12
N SER A 19 -19.45 8.88 15.05
CA SER A 19 -20.35 9.52 16.02
C SER A 19 -21.11 10.69 15.38
N ASP A 20 -22.14 11.19 16.05
CA ASP A 20 -22.82 12.44 15.66
C ASP A 20 -22.15 13.69 16.27
N GLN A 21 -20.97 13.54 16.88
CA GLN A 21 -20.18 14.62 17.47
C GLN A 21 -18.69 14.30 17.35
N VAL A 22 -17.87 15.33 17.21
CA VAL A 22 -16.40 15.24 17.29
C VAL A 22 -15.85 16.38 18.14
N ASP A 23 -14.89 16.07 19.01
CA ASP A 23 -14.18 17.11 19.75
C ASP A 23 -13.09 17.71 18.87
N VAL A 24 -13.20 18.99 18.57
CA VAL A 24 -12.16 19.74 17.86
C VAL A 24 -11.16 20.23 18.89
N THR A 25 -9.95 19.67 18.86
CA THR A 25 -8.88 20.00 19.81
C THR A 25 -7.75 20.73 19.08
N VAL A 26 -7.30 21.85 19.63
CA VAL A 26 -6.24 22.70 19.08
C VAL A 26 -5.09 22.80 20.08
N ALA A 27 -3.89 22.46 19.64
CA ALA A 27 -2.63 22.73 20.33
C ALA A 27 -2.04 24.00 19.73
N LEU A 28 -1.97 25.07 20.53
CA LEU A 28 -1.41 26.37 20.17
C LEU A 28 -0.01 26.53 20.79
N PHE A 29 0.95 26.91 19.97
CA PHE A 29 2.36 27.12 20.31
C PHE A 29 2.68 28.61 20.12
N PRO A 30 2.71 29.40 21.21
CA PRO A 30 3.11 30.80 21.15
C PRO A 30 4.57 30.91 20.65
N LEU A 31 4.86 31.85 19.75
CA LEU A 31 6.25 32.11 19.31
C LEU A 31 6.99 33.14 20.18
N ASP A 32 6.25 33.83 21.05
CA ASP A 32 6.77 34.79 22.02
C ASP A 32 6.54 34.22 23.44
N ASP A 33 7.55 34.32 24.31
CA ASP A 33 7.63 33.73 25.67
C ASP A 33 6.74 34.46 26.72
N GLU A 34 5.71 35.18 26.26
CA GLU A 34 4.81 35.90 27.15
C GLU A 34 3.70 34.96 27.63
N GLU A 35 3.60 34.78 28.97
CA GLU A 35 2.43 34.27 29.67
C GLU A 35 1.21 35.15 29.36
N THR A 36 0.64 34.99 28.17
CA THR A 36 -0.56 35.69 27.71
C THR A 36 -1.65 34.67 27.49
N ASP A 37 -2.85 34.97 28.00
CA ASP A 37 -4.02 34.14 27.77
C ASP A 37 -4.47 34.27 26.30
N TRP A 38 -4.86 33.14 25.70
CA TRP A 38 -5.28 33.05 24.30
C TRP A 38 -6.74 32.67 24.17
N GLU A 39 -7.39 33.19 23.13
CA GLU A 39 -8.70 32.74 22.66
C GLU A 39 -8.52 32.00 21.34
N VAL A 40 -9.14 30.82 21.25
CA VAL A 40 -9.16 30.00 20.05
C VAL A 40 -10.60 29.66 19.74
N ALA A 41 -10.99 29.77 18.48
CA ALA A 41 -12.33 29.41 18.04
C ALA A 41 -12.30 28.65 16.72
N VAL A 42 -13.23 27.72 16.60
CA VAL A 42 -13.56 27.05 15.34
C VAL A 42 -14.55 27.92 14.59
N TRP A 43 -14.27 28.14 13.31
CA TRP A 43 -15.21 28.76 12.37
C TRP A 43 -15.68 27.65 11.45
N HIS A 44 -16.97 27.32 11.44
CA HIS A 44 -17.49 26.12 10.75
C HIS A 44 -18.84 26.36 10.07
N ASP A 45 -19.16 25.54 9.06
CA ASP A 45 -20.41 25.63 8.29
C ASP A 45 -21.51 24.64 8.71
N SER A 46 -21.41 24.02 9.90
CA SER A 46 -22.33 22.97 10.38
C SER A 46 -23.75 23.43 10.76
N THR A 47 -24.16 24.61 10.31
CA THR A 47 -25.51 25.14 10.55
C THR A 47 -26.50 24.56 9.56
N LYS A 48 -27.80 24.55 9.92
CA LYS A 48 -28.89 24.09 9.03
C LYS A 48 -28.93 24.79 7.68
N ASP A 49 -28.41 26.02 7.61
CA ASP A 49 -28.43 26.90 6.45
C ASP A 49 -27.06 26.94 5.73
N MET A 50 -26.08 26.12 6.14
CA MET A 50 -24.69 26.12 5.66
C MET A 50 -23.99 27.49 5.77
N ARG A 51 -24.42 28.31 6.74
CA ARG A 51 -23.77 29.57 7.11
C ARG A 51 -22.65 29.27 8.10
N TRP A 52 -21.55 29.99 7.93
CA TRP A 52 -20.42 29.87 8.84
C TRP A 52 -20.73 30.54 10.18
N GLU A 53 -20.41 29.85 11.28
CA GLU A 53 -20.56 30.36 12.64
C GLU A 53 -19.32 30.07 13.50
N GLN A 54 -19.26 30.73 14.67
CA GLN A 54 -18.16 30.60 15.61
C GLN A 54 -18.54 29.63 16.74
N LEU A 55 -17.65 28.69 17.01
CA LEU A 55 -17.65 27.83 18.18
C LEU A 55 -16.38 28.11 18.99
N ASP A 56 -16.54 28.72 20.16
CA ASP A 56 -15.41 29.06 21.04
C ASP A 56 -14.84 27.80 21.69
N LEU A 57 -13.51 27.70 21.73
CA LEU A 57 -12.82 26.57 22.36
C LEU A 57 -12.44 26.91 23.80
N SER A 58 -12.62 25.94 24.70
CA SER A 58 -12.27 26.09 26.12
C SER A 58 -10.85 25.59 26.37
N HIS A 59 -10.08 26.32 27.18
CA HIS A 59 -8.73 25.91 27.57
C HIS A 59 -8.77 24.61 28.39
N LEU A 60 -7.94 23.64 28.02
CA LEU A 60 -7.78 22.38 28.72
C LEU A 60 -6.67 22.55 29.77
N HIS A 61 -7.05 22.54 31.05
CA HIS A 61 -6.12 22.76 32.16
C HIS A 61 -5.23 21.55 32.48
N ASP A 62 -5.51 20.37 31.92
CA ASP A 62 -4.75 19.13 32.13
C ASP A 62 -3.92 18.76 30.88
N GLY A 63 -2.60 18.64 31.07
CA GLY A 63 -1.61 18.55 30.01
C GLY A 63 -1.68 17.28 29.16
N ILE A 64 -2.07 17.46 27.89
CA ILE A 64 -1.83 16.46 26.85
C ILE A 64 -0.32 16.46 26.57
N SER A 65 0.36 15.34 26.86
CA SER A 65 1.79 15.22 26.60
C SER A 65 2.03 15.20 25.08
N THR A 66 2.76 16.17 24.56
CA THR A 66 3.23 16.17 23.16
C THR A 66 4.43 15.22 23.03
N VAL A 67 4.38 14.31 22.05
CA VAL A 67 5.45 13.30 21.83
C VAL A 67 6.76 13.93 21.32
N ASN A 68 6.71 15.16 20.78
CA ASN A 68 7.83 15.75 20.02
C ASN A 68 8.50 16.99 20.64
N ASP A 69 8.01 17.53 21.77
CA ASP A 69 8.68 18.69 22.38
C ASP A 69 8.34 18.85 23.87
N PRO A 70 9.20 18.35 24.78
CA PRO A 70 9.04 18.58 26.21
C PRO A 70 9.40 20.00 26.65
N GLN A 71 9.87 20.90 25.76
CA GLN A 71 10.33 22.25 26.11
C GLN A 71 9.42 23.40 25.64
N SER A 72 8.41 23.17 24.81
CA SER A 72 7.40 24.19 24.47
C SER A 72 6.06 23.88 25.14
N PRO A 73 5.57 24.71 26.08
CA PRO A 73 4.27 24.49 26.72
C PRO A 73 3.17 24.82 25.71
N ALA A 74 2.76 23.81 24.93
CA ALA A 74 1.59 23.93 24.07
C ALA A 74 0.34 24.21 24.93
N LEU A 75 -0.44 25.21 24.54
CA LEU A 75 -1.74 25.51 25.14
C LEU A 75 -2.81 24.73 24.39
N PHE A 76 -3.61 23.96 25.11
CA PHE A 76 -4.63 23.11 24.51
C PHE A 76 -6.02 23.70 24.67
N PHE A 77 -6.80 23.67 23.59
CA PHE A 77 -8.18 24.16 23.56
C PHE A 77 -9.06 23.11 22.93
N SER A 78 -10.27 22.90 23.46
CA SER A 78 -11.20 21.93 22.87
C SER A 78 -12.65 22.33 23.04
N ASN A 79 -13.48 21.93 22.08
CA ASN A 79 -14.93 21.97 22.18
C ASN A 79 -15.55 20.95 21.20
N ALA A 80 -16.76 20.54 21.54
CA ALA A 80 -17.56 19.59 20.78
C ALA A 80 -18.21 20.26 19.56
N LEU A 81 -17.95 19.72 18.38
CA LEU A 81 -18.66 20.05 17.15
C LEU A 81 -19.71 18.97 16.87
N GLU A 82 -20.97 19.35 16.96
CA GLU A 82 -22.09 18.44 16.75
C GLU A 82 -22.55 18.39 15.29
N ARG A 83 -22.97 17.19 14.86
CA ARG A 83 -23.77 16.98 13.67
C ARG A 83 -25.19 17.48 13.97
N HIS A 84 -25.42 18.78 13.86
CA HIS A 84 -26.78 19.32 13.93
C HIS A 84 -27.67 18.70 12.84
N SER A 85 -28.99 18.92 12.90
CA SER A 85 -30.01 18.35 11.99
C SER A 85 -29.85 18.82 10.52
N MET A 86 -28.74 18.41 9.90
CA MET A 86 -28.26 18.81 8.60
C MET A 86 -28.87 17.94 7.51
N LYS A 87 -29.07 18.50 6.32
CA LYS A 87 -29.39 17.72 5.11
C LYS A 87 -28.18 16.93 4.59
N GLU A 88 -26.97 17.47 4.77
CA GLU A 88 -25.71 16.87 4.33
C GLU A 88 -24.88 16.37 5.52
N SER A 89 -24.20 15.25 5.37
CA SER A 89 -23.36 14.62 6.40
C SER A 89 -21.96 15.22 6.48
N ARG A 90 -21.76 16.45 6.02
CA ARG A 90 -20.44 17.04 5.84
C ARG A 90 -20.37 18.44 6.45
N VAL A 91 -19.24 18.73 7.10
CA VAL A 91 -18.91 20.03 7.69
C VAL A 91 -17.51 20.44 7.24
N HIS A 92 -17.33 21.72 6.93
CA HIS A 92 -16.02 22.33 6.79
C HIS A 92 -15.77 23.25 7.96
N TYR A 93 -14.51 23.32 8.38
CA TYR A 93 -14.11 24.30 9.38
C TYR A 93 -12.67 24.77 9.22
N THR A 94 -12.41 25.95 9.75
CA THR A 94 -11.07 26.51 9.94
C THR A 94 -10.92 27.00 11.37
N ILE A 95 -9.72 27.42 11.73
CA ILE A 95 -9.38 27.89 13.08
C ILE A 95 -8.95 29.35 13.03
N LYS A 96 -9.40 30.10 14.01
CA LYS A 96 -8.94 31.46 14.29
C LYS A 96 -8.52 31.59 15.74
N TYR A 97 -7.57 32.48 16.01
CA TYR A 97 -7.01 32.71 17.34
C TYR A 97 -6.59 34.16 17.55
N ARG A 98 -6.55 34.60 18.81
CA ARG A 98 -6.05 35.91 19.24
C ARG A 98 -5.61 35.89 20.69
N LYS A 99 -4.85 36.89 21.13
CA LYS A 99 -4.61 37.15 22.56
C LYS A 99 -5.88 37.73 23.18
N ILE A 100 -6.15 37.41 24.45
CA ILE A 100 -7.25 38.06 25.18
C ILE A 100 -7.03 39.58 25.19
N GLY A 101 -8.05 40.33 24.79
CA GLY A 101 -8.01 41.80 24.71
C GLY A 101 -7.74 42.36 23.30
N ASP A 102 -7.27 41.54 22.35
CA ASP A 102 -7.10 41.97 20.96
C ASP A 102 -8.44 42.07 20.22
N SER A 103 -8.63 43.14 19.43
CA SER A 103 -9.83 43.31 18.60
C SER A 103 -9.84 42.47 17.32
N THR A 104 -8.66 42.03 16.86
CA THR A 104 -8.48 41.37 15.56
C THR A 104 -8.15 39.88 15.70
N TRP A 105 -8.87 39.03 14.96
CA TRP A 105 -8.58 37.60 14.85
C TRP A 105 -7.47 37.33 13.84
N ASN A 106 -6.59 36.40 14.17
CA ASN A 106 -5.68 35.78 13.21
C ASN A 106 -6.32 34.50 12.69
N TRP A 107 -6.27 34.27 11.38
CA TRP A 107 -6.80 33.07 10.74
C TRP A 107 -5.66 32.18 10.29
N VAL A 108 -5.80 30.87 10.50
CA VAL A 108 -4.77 29.91 10.09
C VAL A 108 -4.52 29.95 8.59
N ASN A 109 -5.60 30.12 7.81
CA ASN A 109 -5.55 30.08 6.36
C ASN A 109 -5.18 31.43 5.69
N ASP A 110 -4.99 32.50 6.47
CA ASP A 110 -4.49 33.80 5.98
C ASP A 110 -2.96 33.83 5.85
N ASN A 111 -2.26 32.81 6.37
CA ASN A 111 -0.81 32.67 6.21
C ASN A 111 -0.45 32.35 4.74
N PRO A 112 0.65 32.90 4.18
CA PRO A 112 1.13 32.52 2.85
C PRO A 112 1.27 31.00 2.61
N ASN A 113 1.44 30.20 3.66
CA ASN A 113 1.41 28.73 3.60
C ASN A 113 0.08 28.17 4.14
N SER A 114 -1.03 28.59 3.55
CA SER A 114 -2.38 28.13 3.93
C SER A 114 -2.51 26.60 3.82
N VAL A 115 -3.00 25.96 4.87
CA VAL A 115 -3.21 24.50 4.92
C VAL A 115 -4.58 24.09 4.35
N GLY A 116 -5.49 25.05 4.18
CA GLY A 116 -6.87 24.82 3.75
C GLY A 116 -7.78 24.41 4.90
N ASP A 117 -9.09 24.38 4.63
CA ASP A 117 -10.09 24.02 5.64
C ASP A 117 -10.07 22.50 5.89
N ALA A 118 -10.44 22.10 7.11
CA ALA A 118 -10.75 20.70 7.40
C ALA A 118 -12.11 20.33 6.80
N GLU A 119 -12.27 19.07 6.38
CA GLU A 119 -13.55 18.48 5.98
C GLU A 119 -13.87 17.33 6.92
N ILE A 120 -14.99 17.41 7.65
CA ILE A 120 -15.52 16.34 8.47
C ILE A 120 -16.69 15.69 7.73
N ILE A 121 -16.68 14.37 7.64
CA ILE A 121 -17.82 13.58 7.16
C ILE A 121 -18.36 12.77 8.33
N PHE A 122 -19.56 13.10 8.80
CA PHE A 122 -20.29 12.30 9.78
C PHE A 122 -20.90 11.08 9.09
N GLN A 123 -20.29 9.93 9.30
CA GLN A 123 -20.65 8.67 8.66
C GLN A 123 -22.13 8.38 8.91
N LYS A 124 -22.87 8.11 7.83
CA LYS A 124 -24.27 7.71 7.94
C LYS A 124 -24.33 6.25 8.38
N GLN A 125 -25.23 5.94 9.31
CA GLN A 125 -25.59 4.54 9.52
C GLN A 125 -26.09 3.97 8.20
N SER A 126 -25.60 2.78 7.83
CA SER A 126 -25.88 2.16 6.55
C SER A 126 -27.40 2.16 6.32
N PRO A 127 -27.89 2.75 5.21
CA PRO A 127 -29.31 2.64 4.91
C PRO A 127 -29.65 1.16 4.73
N ILE A 128 -30.93 0.82 4.89
CA ILE A 128 -31.48 -0.49 4.52
C ILE A 128 -31.49 -0.55 2.97
N ILE A 129 -30.31 -0.60 2.36
CA ILE A 129 -30.14 -0.73 0.92
C ILE A 129 -30.31 -2.20 0.58
N PRO A 130 -30.93 -2.55 -0.56
CA PRO A 130 -30.85 -3.91 -1.07
C PRO A 130 -29.37 -4.25 -1.28
N LEU A 131 -28.85 -5.11 -0.41
CA LEU A 131 -27.44 -5.51 -0.30
C LEU A 131 -26.76 -5.93 -1.63
N HIS A 132 -27.54 -6.18 -2.68
CA HIS A 132 -27.09 -6.70 -3.96
C HIS A 132 -26.82 -5.64 -5.04
N SER A 133 -27.30 -4.40 -4.91
CA SER A 133 -27.21 -3.41 -6.00
C SER A 133 -25.87 -2.66 -5.98
N MET A 134 -25.05 -2.88 -7.02
CA MET A 134 -23.78 -2.17 -7.21
C MET A 134 -23.98 -0.78 -7.82
N GLU A 135 -25.16 -0.53 -8.41
CA GLU A 135 -25.53 0.70 -9.10
C GLU A 135 -25.52 1.95 -8.20
N GLU A 136 -25.61 1.75 -6.88
CA GLU A 136 -25.46 2.80 -5.86
C GLU A 136 -24.01 3.33 -5.78
N TYR A 137 -23.02 2.49 -6.12
CA TYR A 137 -21.60 2.80 -6.02
C TYR A 137 -20.99 3.16 -7.37
N ILE A 138 -21.49 2.55 -8.44
CA ILE A 138 -21.06 2.79 -9.81
C ILE A 138 -22.27 3.04 -10.70
N SER A 139 -22.36 4.19 -11.35
CA SER A 139 -23.39 4.43 -12.37
C SER A 139 -22.94 4.00 -13.76
N ASN A 140 -23.91 3.72 -14.64
CA ASN A 140 -23.70 3.30 -16.02
C ASN A 140 -22.79 2.08 -16.14
N ILE A 141 -23.01 1.07 -15.30
CA ILE A 141 -22.25 -0.17 -15.33
C ILE A 141 -22.37 -0.81 -16.72
N SER A 142 -21.22 -1.11 -17.33
CA SER A 142 -21.19 -1.71 -18.67
C SER A 142 -21.88 -3.08 -18.69
N LYS A 143 -22.79 -3.27 -19.66
CA LYS A 143 -23.51 -4.53 -19.88
C LYS A 143 -22.59 -5.69 -20.30
N ALA A 144 -21.37 -5.40 -20.70
CA ALA A 144 -20.39 -6.42 -21.07
C ALA A 144 -19.78 -7.11 -19.85
N LEU A 145 -19.90 -6.51 -18.66
CA LEU A 145 -19.39 -7.05 -17.41
C LEU A 145 -20.37 -8.04 -16.79
N THR A 146 -19.84 -9.15 -16.28
CA THR A 146 -20.61 -10.06 -15.44
C THR A 146 -20.40 -9.69 -13.99
N LEU A 147 -21.46 -9.19 -13.35
CA LEU A 147 -21.51 -8.85 -11.92
C LEU A 147 -22.01 -10.05 -11.11
N LYS A 148 -21.28 -10.43 -10.06
CA LYS A 148 -21.69 -11.46 -9.09
C LYS A 148 -21.62 -10.90 -7.68
N TYR A 149 -22.76 -10.88 -6.98
CA TYR A 149 -22.79 -10.58 -5.55
C TYR A 149 -22.27 -11.78 -4.74
N LEU A 150 -21.37 -11.52 -3.81
CA LEU A 150 -20.69 -12.53 -3.00
C LEU A 150 -21.26 -12.67 -1.58
N GLY A 151 -22.17 -11.77 -1.19
CA GLY A 151 -22.65 -11.70 0.18
C GLY A 151 -21.87 -10.70 1.03
N LEU A 152 -21.91 -10.93 2.35
CA LEU A 152 -21.24 -10.09 3.33
C LEU A 152 -19.91 -10.71 3.75
N HIS A 153 -18.89 -9.88 3.90
CA HIS A 153 -17.63 -10.24 4.54
C HIS A 153 -17.88 -10.71 5.99
N GLU A 154 -17.20 -11.77 6.41
CA GLU A 154 -17.48 -12.45 7.67
C GLU A 154 -17.25 -11.55 8.90
N GLU A 155 -16.16 -10.77 8.90
CA GLU A 155 -15.78 -9.92 10.02
C GLU A 155 -16.45 -8.54 9.97
N SER A 156 -16.21 -7.78 8.90
CA SER A 156 -16.69 -6.39 8.78
C SER A 156 -18.16 -6.26 8.39
N LYS A 157 -18.81 -7.36 7.96
CA LYS A 157 -20.15 -7.35 7.35
C LYS A 157 -20.25 -6.44 6.12
N SER A 158 -19.12 -6.19 5.45
CA SER A 158 -19.02 -5.42 4.21
C SER A 158 -19.66 -6.19 3.05
N PRO A 159 -20.58 -5.62 2.26
CA PRO A 159 -21.07 -6.27 1.06
C PRO A 159 -19.96 -6.34 0.01
N MET A 160 -19.97 -7.43 -0.76
CA MET A 160 -18.90 -7.75 -1.71
C MET A 160 -19.43 -8.23 -3.05
N TRP A 161 -18.67 -7.95 -4.11
CA TRP A 161 -18.96 -8.38 -5.47
C TRP A 161 -17.70 -8.78 -6.23
N THR A 162 -17.86 -9.58 -7.28
CA THR A 162 -16.87 -9.64 -8.37
C THR A 162 -17.45 -9.06 -9.65
N LEU A 163 -16.63 -8.28 -10.33
CA LEU A 163 -16.81 -7.87 -11.72
C LEU A 163 -15.87 -8.71 -12.57
N THR A 164 -16.40 -9.36 -13.59
CA THR A 164 -15.60 -10.19 -14.50
C THR A 164 -15.85 -9.86 -15.95
N TYR A 165 -14.80 -9.97 -16.76
CA TYR A 165 -14.84 -9.76 -18.21
C TYR A 165 -14.01 -10.83 -18.92
N SER A 166 -14.56 -11.41 -19.98
CA SER A 166 -13.84 -12.38 -20.83
C SER A 166 -12.81 -11.67 -21.68
N ILE A 167 -11.56 -12.13 -21.60
CA ILE A 167 -10.41 -11.63 -22.36
C ILE A 167 -9.96 -12.75 -23.29
N ALA A 168 -10.02 -12.50 -24.60
CA ALA A 168 -9.66 -13.48 -25.62
C ALA A 168 -8.20 -13.94 -25.47
N ALA A 169 -7.88 -15.15 -25.95
CA ALA A 169 -6.51 -15.61 -26.08
C ALA A 169 -5.71 -14.72 -27.06
N PRO A 170 -4.38 -14.65 -26.93
CA PRO A 170 -3.52 -14.16 -28.01
C PRO A 170 -3.78 -14.95 -29.30
N ASN A 171 -3.64 -14.30 -30.45
CA ASN A 171 -3.65 -15.01 -31.72
C ASN A 171 -2.47 -16.00 -31.77
N ALA A 172 -2.65 -17.17 -32.38
CA ALA A 172 -1.65 -18.26 -32.38
C ALA A 172 -0.27 -17.87 -32.99
N SER A 173 -0.19 -16.76 -33.72
CA SER A 173 1.05 -16.21 -34.28
C SER A 173 1.59 -14.99 -33.52
N ALA A 174 0.92 -14.57 -32.45
CA ALA A 174 1.29 -13.37 -31.70
C ALA A 174 2.35 -13.69 -30.65
N THR A 175 3.42 -12.88 -30.64
CA THR A 175 4.43 -12.85 -29.58
C THR A 175 4.00 -11.99 -28.38
N GLU A 176 2.83 -11.36 -28.46
CA GLU A 176 2.31 -10.40 -27.49
C GLU A 176 1.00 -10.89 -26.85
N PRO A 177 0.74 -10.53 -25.58
CA PRO A 177 -0.51 -10.87 -24.90
C PRO A 177 -1.72 -10.20 -25.56
N SER A 178 -2.89 -10.82 -25.42
CA SER A 178 -4.16 -10.21 -25.79
C SER A 178 -4.54 -9.16 -24.75
N VAL A 179 -4.72 -7.91 -25.17
CA VAL A 179 -5.08 -6.80 -24.28
C VAL A 179 -6.48 -6.31 -24.60
N GLN A 180 -7.33 -6.22 -23.57
CA GLN A 180 -8.68 -5.66 -23.69
C GLN A 180 -8.92 -4.59 -22.63
N CYS A 181 -9.58 -3.52 -23.05
CA CYS A 181 -9.95 -2.39 -22.20
C CYS A 181 -11.47 -2.27 -22.18
N ILE A 182 -12.08 -2.45 -21.02
CA ILE A 182 -13.53 -2.35 -20.85
C ILE A 182 -13.88 -1.28 -19.83
N ASP A 183 -14.74 -0.35 -20.25
CA ASP A 183 -15.30 0.65 -19.36
C ASP A 183 -16.16 -0.04 -18.28
N ILE A 184 -15.91 0.25 -17.00
CA ILE A 184 -16.73 -0.25 -15.89
C ILE A 184 -17.93 0.66 -15.67
N GLY A 185 -17.69 1.96 -15.43
CA GLY A 185 -18.73 2.94 -15.10
C GLY A 185 -18.16 4.12 -14.30
N PHE A 186 -19.03 4.97 -13.76
CA PHE A 186 -18.62 6.16 -13.01
C PHE A 186 -18.78 5.97 -11.50
N PRO A 187 -17.78 6.32 -10.67
CA PRO A 187 -17.92 6.26 -9.23
C PRO A 187 -18.97 7.28 -8.76
N MET A 188 -19.86 6.85 -7.87
CA MET A 188 -20.99 7.66 -7.37
C MET A 188 -20.70 8.25 -5.99
N HIS A 189 -21.20 9.47 -5.77
CA HIS A 189 -21.12 10.19 -4.49
C HIS A 189 -19.68 10.38 -3.97
N LEU A 190 -18.72 10.50 -4.89
CA LEU A 190 -17.29 10.59 -4.61
C LEU A 190 -16.91 11.91 -3.91
N THR A 191 -16.29 11.81 -2.73
CA THR A 191 -15.60 12.92 -2.07
C THR A 191 -14.13 12.96 -2.48
N ARG A 192 -13.44 11.83 -2.27
CA ARG A 192 -12.01 11.65 -2.53
C ARG A 192 -11.72 10.22 -2.93
N TYR A 193 -10.63 10.01 -3.65
CA TYR A 193 -10.13 8.67 -3.92
C TYR A 193 -8.69 8.49 -3.49
N PHE A 194 -8.35 7.24 -3.22
CA PHE A 194 -7.02 6.71 -3.07
C PHE A 194 -6.83 5.60 -4.12
N ALA A 195 -5.64 5.53 -4.71
CA ALA A 195 -5.27 4.48 -5.63
C ALA A 195 -3.84 4.03 -5.37
N LEU A 196 -3.59 2.72 -5.54
CA LEU A 196 -2.26 2.16 -5.55
C LEU A 196 -1.87 1.85 -6.99
N VAL A 197 -1.04 2.72 -7.56
CA VAL A 197 -0.67 2.73 -8.98
C VAL A 197 0.64 1.99 -9.20
N LYS A 198 0.68 1.19 -10.26
CA LYS A 198 1.90 0.58 -10.76
C LYS A 198 2.76 1.63 -11.48
N ARG A 199 3.80 2.11 -10.79
CA ARG A 199 4.80 3.00 -11.40
C ARG A 199 5.78 2.23 -12.27
N MET A 200 6.19 1.04 -11.82
CA MET A 200 7.10 0.13 -12.53
C MET A 200 6.73 -1.32 -12.23
N ASN A 201 7.45 -2.28 -12.82
CA ASN A 201 7.22 -3.71 -12.54
C ASN A 201 7.37 -4.09 -11.07
N TYR A 202 8.09 -3.31 -10.27
CA TYR A 202 8.40 -3.58 -8.87
C TYR A 202 8.03 -2.43 -7.91
N TRP A 203 7.51 -1.31 -8.41
CA TRP A 203 7.13 -0.15 -7.58
C TRP A 203 5.66 0.19 -7.71
N LEU A 204 5.03 0.35 -6.55
CA LEU A 204 3.69 0.91 -6.40
C LEU A 204 3.79 2.30 -5.77
N VAL A 205 2.93 3.22 -6.20
CA VAL A 205 2.86 4.57 -5.65
C VAL A 205 1.42 4.93 -5.25
N PRO A 206 1.23 5.61 -4.11
CA PRO A 206 -0.07 6.11 -3.74
C PRO A 206 -0.45 7.32 -4.62
N ARG A 207 -1.70 7.34 -5.09
CA ARG A 207 -2.32 8.48 -5.75
C ARG A 207 -3.58 8.87 -5.00
N HIS A 208 -3.82 10.18 -4.89
CA HIS A 208 -5.01 10.72 -4.26
C HIS A 208 -5.63 11.78 -5.15
N GLY A 209 -6.95 11.92 -5.08
CA GLY A 209 -7.65 13.05 -5.68
C GLY A 209 -9.02 13.28 -5.06
N LYS A 210 -9.79 14.17 -5.67
CA LYS A 210 -11.06 14.69 -5.13
C LYS A 210 -12.27 14.05 -5.83
N CYS A 211 -13.22 14.88 -6.26
CA CYS A 211 -14.55 14.47 -6.71
C CYS A 211 -14.63 13.94 -8.15
N LYS A 212 -13.55 14.03 -8.94
CA LYS A 212 -13.44 13.43 -10.28
C LYS A 212 -12.30 12.43 -10.27
N PHE A 213 -12.57 11.19 -10.67
CA PHE A 213 -11.57 10.13 -10.66
C PHE A 213 -10.62 10.26 -11.84
N GLU A 214 -9.38 10.65 -11.57
CA GLU A 214 -8.33 10.80 -12.58
C GLU A 214 -7.02 10.23 -12.02
N LEU A 215 -6.54 9.11 -12.55
CA LEU A 215 -5.23 8.59 -12.13
C LEU A 215 -4.09 9.47 -12.66
N GLY A 216 -4.33 10.17 -13.77
CA GLY A 216 -3.36 11.05 -14.41
C GLY A 216 -2.45 10.31 -15.38
N GLU A 217 -1.36 10.98 -15.76
CA GLU A 217 -0.29 10.46 -16.61
C GLU A 217 1.02 10.51 -15.83
N ASP A 218 1.80 9.42 -15.85
CA ASP A 218 3.12 9.43 -15.22
C ASP A 218 4.13 10.09 -16.16
N SER A 219 4.79 11.14 -15.68
CA SER A 219 5.88 11.81 -16.40
C SER A 219 7.26 11.24 -16.04
N CYS A 220 7.32 10.17 -15.22
CA CYS A 220 8.57 9.53 -14.85
C CYS A 220 9.17 8.70 -16.01
N GLN A 221 9.86 9.40 -16.92
CA GLN A 221 10.57 8.85 -18.08
C GLN A 221 11.75 7.93 -17.74
N PHE A 222 12.09 7.71 -16.46
CA PHE A 222 13.33 7.02 -16.09
C PHE A 222 13.36 5.52 -16.48
N TYR A 223 12.21 4.85 -16.58
CA TYR A 223 12.17 3.39 -16.86
C TYR A 223 11.00 2.91 -17.72
N SER A 224 10.02 3.75 -18.05
CA SER A 224 9.06 3.42 -19.09
C SER A 224 9.69 3.76 -20.43
N GLY A 225 10.11 2.75 -21.17
CA GLY A 225 10.59 2.95 -22.53
C GLY A 225 9.61 3.76 -23.40
N TYR A 226 10.13 4.39 -24.46
CA TYR A 226 9.47 5.10 -25.58
C TYR A 226 8.11 4.52 -26.02
N LEU A 227 7.11 4.60 -25.17
CA LEU A 227 5.72 4.42 -25.49
C LEU A 227 5.03 5.71 -25.06
N GLU A 228 4.55 6.45 -26.05
CA GLU A 228 3.63 7.55 -25.85
C GLU A 228 2.59 7.18 -24.79
N SER A 229 2.50 7.99 -23.73
CA SER A 229 1.42 8.03 -22.72
C SER A 229 0.76 6.68 -22.37
N ARG A 230 1.50 5.76 -21.70
CA ARG A 230 0.79 4.73 -20.92
C ARG A 230 0.02 5.42 -19.80
N LYS A 231 -1.31 5.39 -19.88
CA LYS A 231 -2.19 5.78 -18.76
C LYS A 231 -1.83 4.96 -17.53
N GLU A 232 -1.82 5.61 -16.38
CA GLU A 232 -1.50 4.96 -15.11
C GLU A 232 -2.44 3.78 -14.83
N GLU A 233 -1.86 2.64 -14.45
CA GLU A 233 -2.56 1.40 -14.15
C GLU A 233 -2.54 1.16 -12.63
N ALA A 234 -3.70 1.15 -11.98
CA ALA A 234 -3.87 0.87 -10.56
C ALA A 234 -4.23 -0.60 -10.30
N ILE A 235 -3.76 -1.14 -9.18
CA ILE A 235 -4.14 -2.48 -8.70
C ILE A 235 -5.22 -2.40 -7.59
N LEU A 236 -5.32 -1.26 -6.91
CA LEU A 236 -6.26 -1.01 -5.84
C LEU A 236 -6.81 0.41 -5.97
N LEU A 237 -8.13 0.56 -5.87
CA LEU A 237 -8.84 1.83 -5.76
C LEU A 237 -9.68 1.85 -4.49
N SER A 238 -9.77 3.00 -3.84
CA SER A 238 -10.73 3.27 -2.77
C SER A 238 -11.38 4.63 -3.02
N PHE A 239 -12.71 4.66 -3.02
CA PHE A 239 -13.52 5.86 -3.18
C PHE A 239 -14.20 6.17 -1.84
N LEU A 240 -13.78 7.25 -1.18
CA LEU A 240 -14.48 7.81 -0.02
C LEU A 240 -15.72 8.55 -0.52
N ARG A 241 -16.89 8.18 -0.01
CA ARG A 241 -18.19 8.72 -0.41
C ARG A 241 -18.72 9.77 0.56
N TYR A 242 -19.72 10.54 0.11
CA TYR A 242 -20.41 11.55 0.92
C TYR A 242 -21.12 10.99 2.17
N ASP A 243 -21.42 9.70 2.19
CA ASP A 243 -22.01 8.99 3.33
C ASP A 243 -20.94 8.52 4.35
N GLY A 244 -19.66 8.76 4.08
CA GLY A 244 -18.53 8.32 4.91
C GLY A 244 -18.13 6.86 4.70
N MET A 245 -18.71 6.15 3.72
CA MET A 245 -18.34 4.78 3.38
C MET A 245 -17.21 4.77 2.33
N HIS A 246 -16.45 3.68 2.31
CA HIS A 246 -15.40 3.44 1.34
C HIS A 246 -15.83 2.34 0.37
N PHE A 247 -15.88 2.66 -0.93
CA PHE A 247 -16.04 1.66 -1.98
C PHE A 247 -14.65 1.29 -2.53
N VAL A 248 -14.22 0.05 -2.27
CA VAL A 248 -12.88 -0.46 -2.58
C VAL A 248 -12.96 -1.43 -3.75
N MET A 249 -12.03 -1.31 -4.70
CA MET A 249 -11.89 -2.19 -5.87
C MET A 249 -10.46 -2.72 -5.95
N LEU A 250 -10.31 -4.04 -5.94
CA LEU A 250 -9.04 -4.74 -6.07
C LEU A 250 -9.00 -5.47 -7.42
N ALA A 251 -8.07 -5.09 -8.29
CA ALA A 251 -7.83 -5.79 -9.55
C ALA A 251 -6.97 -7.03 -9.28
N LEU A 252 -7.53 -8.21 -9.52
CA LEU A 252 -6.85 -9.48 -9.24
C LEU A 252 -6.16 -9.99 -10.50
N SER A 253 -4.85 -10.14 -10.41
CA SER A 253 -4.04 -10.83 -11.41
C SER A 253 -3.76 -12.26 -10.95
N MET A 254 -4.13 -13.25 -11.75
CA MET A 254 -3.95 -14.68 -11.46
C MET A 254 -4.02 -15.49 -12.75
N ASP A 255 -3.44 -16.70 -12.74
CA ASP A 255 -3.55 -17.68 -13.83
C ASP A 255 -3.24 -17.13 -15.22
N GLY A 256 -2.13 -16.38 -15.35
CA GLY A 256 -1.70 -15.77 -16.62
C GLY A 256 -2.58 -14.60 -17.11
N ILE A 257 -3.43 -14.06 -16.23
CA ILE A 257 -4.20 -12.83 -16.46
C ILE A 257 -3.65 -11.71 -15.60
N VAL A 258 -3.25 -10.62 -16.24
CA VAL A 258 -2.95 -9.35 -15.57
C VAL A 258 -4.17 -8.46 -15.66
N THR A 259 -4.77 -8.14 -14.51
CA THR A 259 -5.89 -7.20 -14.42
C THR A 259 -5.43 -5.94 -13.70
N THR A 260 -5.67 -4.78 -14.31
CA THR A 260 -5.43 -3.46 -13.71
C THR A 260 -6.61 -2.53 -13.99
N LEU A 261 -6.65 -1.39 -13.32
CA LEU A 261 -7.69 -0.37 -13.42
C LEU A 261 -7.09 0.96 -13.88
N THR A 262 -7.77 1.69 -14.76
CA THR A 262 -7.37 3.04 -15.15
C THR A 262 -8.56 4.01 -15.17
N SER A 263 -8.31 5.29 -15.43
CA SER A 263 -9.33 6.34 -15.59
C SER A 263 -9.43 6.85 -17.02
N ARG A 264 -10.64 7.14 -17.48
CA ARG A 264 -10.90 7.96 -18.68
C ARG A 264 -10.95 9.44 -18.31
N ASP A 265 -10.84 10.31 -19.31
CA ASP A 265 -10.79 11.76 -19.12
C ASP A 265 -12.13 12.33 -18.61
N ASP A 266 -13.23 11.56 -18.75
CA ASP A 266 -14.55 11.86 -18.20
C ASP A 266 -14.72 11.38 -16.74
N GLY A 267 -13.72 10.73 -16.16
CA GLY A 267 -13.75 10.19 -14.80
C GLY A 267 -14.26 8.76 -14.69
N LYS A 268 -14.45 8.06 -15.82
CA LYS A 268 -14.90 6.66 -15.81
C LYS A 268 -13.80 5.71 -15.41
N ILE A 269 -14.17 4.68 -14.63
CA ILE A 269 -13.29 3.57 -14.28
C ILE A 269 -13.22 2.60 -15.46
N VAL A 270 -12.02 2.13 -15.79
CA VAL A 270 -11.77 1.17 -16.87
C VAL A 270 -10.98 0.00 -16.34
N LEU A 271 -11.39 -1.22 -16.70
CA LEU A 271 -10.60 -2.43 -16.49
C LEU A 271 -9.71 -2.65 -17.71
N ILE A 272 -8.42 -2.87 -17.46
CA ILE A 272 -7.46 -3.35 -18.45
C ILE A 272 -7.11 -4.79 -18.10
N GLY A 273 -7.36 -5.69 -19.03
CA GLY A 273 -7.07 -7.11 -18.90
C GLY A 273 -6.06 -7.53 -19.95
N LYS A 274 -4.97 -8.18 -19.53
CA LYS A 274 -3.96 -8.77 -20.41
C LYS A 274 -3.95 -10.28 -20.21
N ASN A 275 -4.14 -11.04 -21.28
CA ASN A 275 -4.20 -12.49 -21.27
C ASN A 275 -2.98 -13.08 -21.99
N GLU A 276 -2.17 -13.82 -21.24
CA GLU A 276 -0.99 -14.54 -21.71
C GLU A 276 -1.26 -16.04 -21.94
N ASN A 277 -2.48 -16.50 -21.68
CA ASN A 277 -2.88 -17.88 -21.88
C ASN A 277 -3.30 -18.16 -23.32
N GLU A 278 -3.07 -19.38 -23.79
CA GLU A 278 -3.55 -19.88 -25.09
C GLU A 278 -5.08 -19.94 -25.22
N GLN A 279 -5.82 -19.72 -24.13
CA GLN A 279 -7.27 -19.83 -24.06
C GLN A 279 -7.89 -18.54 -23.54
N GLU A 280 -9.16 -18.31 -23.89
CA GLU A 280 -9.95 -17.25 -23.26
C GLU A 280 -9.99 -17.46 -21.74
N ARG A 281 -9.84 -16.36 -21.01
CA ARG A 281 -9.82 -16.32 -19.55
C ARG A 281 -10.50 -15.04 -19.07
N LYS A 282 -10.82 -14.97 -17.78
CA LYS A 282 -11.55 -13.84 -17.22
C LYS A 282 -10.62 -12.93 -16.43
N GLY A 283 -10.66 -11.63 -16.73
CA GLY A 283 -10.19 -10.60 -15.82
C GLY A 283 -11.15 -10.46 -14.65
N VAL A 284 -10.63 -10.21 -13.45
CA VAL A 284 -11.41 -10.16 -12.21
C VAL A 284 -11.10 -8.89 -11.43
N VAL A 285 -12.14 -8.17 -11.03
CA VAL A 285 -12.07 -7.08 -10.06
C VAL A 285 -12.98 -7.40 -8.89
N ILE A 286 -12.44 -7.43 -7.68
CA ILE A 286 -13.18 -7.69 -6.45
C ILE A 286 -13.53 -6.34 -5.86
N CYS A 287 -14.80 -6.14 -5.50
CA CYS A 287 -15.30 -4.90 -4.94
C CYS A 287 -15.86 -5.14 -3.54
N ALA A 288 -15.66 -4.21 -2.61
CA ALA A 288 -16.25 -4.25 -1.28
C ALA A 288 -16.60 -2.85 -0.78
N VAL A 289 -17.52 -2.77 0.19
CA VAL A 289 -17.88 -1.51 0.86
C VAL A 289 -17.54 -1.61 2.34
N GLY A 290 -16.59 -0.80 2.81
CA GLY A 290 -16.16 -0.74 4.21
C GLY A 290 -16.62 0.54 4.90
N LYS A 291 -16.77 0.52 6.23
CA LYS A 291 -16.91 1.75 7.01
C LYS A 291 -15.58 2.48 7.10
N THR A 292 -14.48 1.74 7.03
CA THR A 292 -13.13 2.29 6.83
C THR A 292 -12.52 1.75 5.53
N VAL A 293 -11.44 2.38 5.08
CA VAL A 293 -10.68 1.89 3.92
C VAL A 293 -10.05 0.54 4.21
N GLU A 294 -9.56 0.32 5.44
CA GLU A 294 -8.95 -0.91 5.90
C GLU A 294 -9.94 -2.08 5.86
N GLU A 295 -11.18 -1.87 6.32
CA GLU A 295 -12.23 -2.90 6.26
C GLU A 295 -12.53 -3.31 4.81
N GLY A 296 -12.62 -2.34 3.89
CA GLY A 296 -12.86 -2.63 2.47
C GLY A 296 -11.68 -3.36 1.81
N ILE A 297 -10.44 -2.96 2.13
CA ILE A 297 -9.22 -3.64 1.66
C ILE A 297 -9.17 -5.06 2.22
N ALA A 298 -9.38 -5.24 3.52
CA ALA A 298 -9.38 -6.56 4.16
C ALA A 298 -10.40 -7.50 3.51
N ALA A 299 -11.64 -7.02 3.32
CA ALA A 299 -12.69 -7.80 2.66
C ALA A 299 -12.28 -8.25 1.25
N THR A 300 -11.84 -7.31 0.39
CA THR A 300 -11.40 -7.65 -0.97
C THR A 300 -10.20 -8.61 -1.00
N MET A 301 -9.22 -8.40 -0.12
CA MET A 301 -8.03 -9.25 -0.02
C MET A 301 -8.34 -10.66 0.50
N ASP A 302 -9.26 -10.82 1.44
CA ASP A 302 -9.63 -12.13 1.96
C ASP A 302 -10.38 -12.97 0.93
N HIS A 303 -11.22 -12.33 0.09
CA HIS A 303 -11.79 -13.02 -1.06
C HIS A 303 -10.75 -13.33 -2.13
N ALA A 304 -9.80 -12.43 -2.41
CA ALA A 304 -8.70 -12.70 -3.33
C ALA A 304 -7.88 -13.92 -2.90
N LYS A 305 -7.51 -14.01 -1.62
CA LYS A 305 -6.82 -15.18 -1.04
C LYS A 305 -7.62 -16.46 -1.23
N ARG A 306 -8.95 -16.41 -1.06
CA ARG A 306 -9.85 -17.55 -1.28
C ARG A 306 -9.80 -18.02 -2.73
N MET A 307 -9.97 -17.09 -3.68
CA MET A 307 -9.89 -17.38 -5.12
C MET A 307 -8.54 -17.99 -5.53
N VAL A 308 -7.44 -17.42 -5.04
CA VAL A 308 -6.08 -17.93 -5.35
C VAL A 308 -5.88 -19.33 -4.75
N ARG A 309 -6.32 -19.59 -3.51
CA ARG A 309 -6.23 -20.92 -2.89
C ARG A 309 -7.05 -21.97 -3.64
N GLU A 310 -8.26 -21.62 -4.07
CA GLU A 310 -9.11 -22.51 -4.87
C GLU A 310 -8.47 -22.84 -6.22
N SER A 311 -7.85 -21.86 -6.89
CA SER A 311 -7.12 -22.10 -8.15
C SER A 311 -5.91 -23.02 -7.96
N LEU A 312 -5.11 -22.79 -6.91
CA LEU A 312 -3.95 -23.63 -6.58
C LEU A 312 -4.33 -25.08 -6.21
N GLN A 313 -5.53 -25.31 -5.66
CA GLN A 313 -6.03 -26.67 -5.38
C GLN A 313 -6.48 -27.40 -6.66
N LEU A 314 -6.94 -26.66 -7.67
CA LEU A 314 -7.38 -27.20 -8.95
C LEU A 314 -6.19 -27.51 -9.87
N GLY A 315 -5.14 -26.68 -9.84
CA GLY A 315 -3.86 -26.92 -10.49
C GLY A 315 -3.04 -27.92 -9.67
N SER A 316 -3.06 -29.19 -10.06
CA SER A 316 -2.51 -30.37 -9.38
C SER A 316 -0.98 -30.40 -9.12
N ILE A 317 -0.36 -29.30 -8.65
CA ILE A 317 1.07 -29.23 -8.31
C ILE A 317 1.28 -29.46 -6.81
N LEU A 318 0.29 -29.17 -5.96
CA LEU A 318 0.40 -29.38 -4.50
C LEU A 318 -0.08 -30.75 -4.01
N LYS A 319 -0.68 -31.59 -4.88
CA LYS A 319 -1.08 -32.96 -4.48
C LYS A 319 0.09 -33.90 -4.25
N GLU A 320 1.29 -33.59 -4.75
CA GLU A 320 2.48 -34.39 -4.50
C GLU A 320 3.22 -34.01 -3.20
N VAL A 321 2.92 -32.85 -2.61
CA VAL A 321 3.49 -32.43 -1.33
C VAL A 321 2.57 -32.80 -0.16
N SER A 322 1.33 -33.24 -0.43
CA SER A 322 0.37 -33.60 0.62
C SER A 322 0.57 -34.97 1.27
N ASP A 323 1.53 -35.78 0.81
CA ASP A 323 1.86 -37.07 1.44
C ASP A 323 2.99 -36.96 2.48
N GLU A 324 3.66 -35.80 2.58
CA GLU A 324 4.42 -35.44 3.77
C GLU A 324 3.62 -34.42 4.56
N GLN A 325 3.07 -34.85 5.69
CA GLN A 325 2.63 -33.97 6.77
C GLN A 325 3.86 -33.22 7.34
N GLN A 326 4.50 -32.36 6.54
CA GLN A 326 5.16 -31.21 7.13
C GLN A 326 4.04 -30.33 7.64
N GLU A 327 3.79 -30.42 8.96
CA GLU A 327 3.06 -29.41 9.70
C GLU A 327 3.66 -28.05 9.32
N PHE A 328 3.01 -27.35 8.38
CA PHE A 328 3.20 -25.92 8.25
C PHE A 328 3.06 -25.34 9.66
N PRO A 329 3.99 -24.50 10.13
CA PRO A 329 4.02 -24.07 11.51
C PRO A 329 2.62 -23.60 11.93
N ASP A 330 2.18 -24.07 13.11
CA ASP A 330 0.89 -23.79 13.74
C ASP A 330 0.42 -22.36 13.40
N PHE A 331 -0.86 -22.17 13.11
CA PHE A 331 -1.45 -20.87 12.76
C PHE A 331 -1.06 -19.75 13.77
N LYS A 332 -0.73 -20.13 15.01
CA LYS A 332 -0.12 -19.26 16.04
C LYS A 332 1.30 -18.77 15.71
N VAL A 333 2.17 -19.61 15.16
CA VAL A 333 3.53 -19.23 14.70
C VAL A 333 3.43 -18.26 13.53
N ARG A 334 2.47 -18.46 12.62
CA ARG A 334 2.21 -17.55 11.49
C ARG A 334 1.75 -16.17 11.96
N LYS A 335 0.84 -16.09 12.94
CA LYS A 335 0.49 -14.82 13.60
C LYS A 335 1.70 -14.15 14.24
N SER A 336 2.61 -14.91 14.85
CA SER A 336 3.78 -14.34 15.53
C SER A 336 4.75 -13.61 14.60
N PHE A 337 4.96 -14.08 13.35
CA PHE A 337 5.85 -13.40 12.40
C PHE A 337 5.28 -12.06 11.90
N HIS A 338 3.95 -11.95 11.77
CA HIS A 338 3.30 -10.75 11.22
C HIS A 338 3.17 -9.60 12.24
N ASP A 339 3.20 -9.90 13.53
CA ASP A 339 3.03 -8.94 14.63
C ASP A 339 4.37 -8.59 15.34
N GLU A 340 5.50 -9.00 14.75
CA GLU A 340 6.85 -8.86 15.31
C GLU A 340 7.63 -7.71 14.67
N LEU A 341 8.55 -7.08 15.43
CA LEU A 341 9.47 -6.09 14.88
C LEU A 341 10.53 -6.79 14.03
N VAL A 342 10.61 -6.44 12.75
CA VAL A 342 11.56 -7.01 11.77
C VAL A 342 12.60 -5.97 11.36
N TYR A 343 13.86 -6.37 11.34
CA TYR A 343 14.95 -5.56 10.80
C TYR A 343 15.42 -6.11 9.45
N CYS A 344 15.37 -5.29 8.40
CA CYS A 344 15.88 -5.58 7.06
C CYS A 344 17.12 -4.73 6.78
N THR A 345 18.18 -5.34 6.27
CA THR A 345 19.49 -4.68 6.09
C THR A 345 19.56 -3.70 4.91
N TRP A 346 18.58 -3.68 4.00
CA TRP A 346 18.69 -2.91 2.75
C TRP A 346 18.87 -1.40 2.98
N ASN A 347 17.98 -0.77 3.76
CA ASN A 347 18.00 0.68 3.95
C ASN A 347 19.16 1.17 4.84
N SER A 348 19.73 0.30 5.68
CA SER A 348 20.80 0.65 6.62
C SER A 348 22.19 0.29 6.11
N LEU A 349 22.35 -0.88 5.49
CA LEU A 349 23.64 -1.45 5.10
C LEU A 349 23.82 -1.58 3.59
N GLY A 350 22.71 -1.64 2.84
CA GLY A 350 22.72 -1.71 1.37
C GLY A 350 23.45 -2.95 0.81
N PRO A 351 23.90 -2.90 -0.45
CA PRO A 351 24.42 -4.07 -1.17
C PRO A 351 25.85 -4.48 -0.76
N THR A 352 26.57 -3.64 0.00
CA THR A 352 27.95 -3.91 0.48
C THR A 352 27.95 -4.55 1.86
N LEU A 353 27.00 -5.45 2.11
CA LEU A 353 26.79 -6.12 3.38
C LEU A 353 27.90 -7.15 3.67
N THR A 354 28.35 -7.20 4.92
CA THR A 354 29.31 -8.21 5.42
C THR A 354 28.86 -8.74 6.77
N SER A 355 29.42 -9.88 7.20
CA SER A 355 29.22 -10.39 8.56
C SER A 355 29.53 -9.32 9.61
N ALA A 356 30.65 -8.60 9.47
CA ALA A 356 31.07 -7.57 10.42
C ALA A 356 30.10 -6.39 10.51
N THR A 357 29.64 -5.85 9.37
CA THR A 357 28.68 -4.74 9.36
C THR A 357 27.31 -5.15 9.87
N LEU A 358 26.91 -6.42 9.65
CA LEU A 358 25.69 -6.97 10.23
C LEU A 358 25.77 -7.04 11.76
N PHE A 359 26.85 -7.59 12.32
CA PHE A 359 27.02 -7.65 13.79
C PHE A 359 27.03 -6.25 14.41
N ALA A 360 27.74 -5.29 13.82
CA ALA A 360 27.77 -3.91 14.30
C ALA A 360 26.37 -3.28 14.33
N ALA A 361 25.55 -3.49 13.28
CA ALA A 361 24.18 -2.99 13.27
C ALA A 361 23.29 -3.62 14.35
N ILE A 362 23.48 -4.90 14.65
CA ILE A 362 22.74 -5.58 15.73
C ILE A 362 23.19 -5.07 17.12
N ASP A 363 24.47 -4.77 17.28
CA ASP A 363 25.01 -4.14 18.49
C ASP A 363 24.45 -2.72 18.70
N ASP A 364 24.30 -1.94 17.63
CA ASP A 364 23.71 -0.60 17.67
C ASP A 364 22.21 -0.65 18.05
N LEU A 365 21.47 -1.61 17.50
CA LEU A 365 20.08 -1.88 17.89
C LEU A 365 19.98 -2.24 19.38
N THR A 366 20.87 -3.11 19.85
CA THR A 366 20.95 -3.50 21.26
C THR A 366 21.22 -2.29 22.15
N SER A 367 22.17 -1.44 21.76
CA SER A 367 22.54 -0.21 22.49
C SER A 367 21.41 0.81 22.52
N SER A 368 20.53 0.78 21.51
CA SER A 368 19.34 1.63 21.40
C SER A 368 18.10 1.05 22.07
N SER A 369 18.21 -0.10 22.74
CA SER A 369 17.08 -0.85 23.33
C SER A 369 16.00 -1.25 22.31
N ILE A 370 16.41 -1.55 21.07
CA ILE A 370 15.55 -2.00 19.98
C ILE A 370 15.84 -3.48 19.72
N TYR A 371 14.84 -4.33 19.84
CA TYR A 371 15.00 -5.79 19.84
C TYR A 371 14.11 -6.48 18.79
N PRO A 372 14.46 -6.41 17.49
CA PRO A 372 13.70 -7.09 16.45
C PRO A 372 13.83 -8.62 16.59
N SER A 373 12.71 -9.34 16.68
CA SER A 373 12.74 -10.80 16.78
C SER A 373 13.17 -11.50 15.48
N THR A 374 13.19 -10.76 14.37
CA THR A 374 13.51 -11.26 13.04
C THR A 374 14.51 -10.33 12.35
N ILE A 375 15.53 -10.93 11.73
CA ILE A 375 16.42 -10.25 10.79
C ILE A 375 16.20 -10.78 9.38
N ILE A 376 16.10 -9.87 8.40
CA ILE A 376 16.18 -10.16 6.98
C ILE A 376 17.52 -9.64 6.46
N ILE A 377 18.39 -10.56 6.08
CA ILE A 377 19.63 -10.29 5.35
C ILE A 377 19.21 -10.02 3.90
N ASP A 378 19.10 -8.75 3.56
CA ASP A 378 18.68 -8.31 2.23
C ASP A 378 19.81 -8.45 1.20
N ASP A 379 19.61 -7.91 0.02
CA ASP A 379 20.53 -7.96 -1.11
C ASP A 379 22.00 -7.64 -0.76
N GLY A 380 22.94 -8.43 -1.32
CA GLY A 380 24.38 -8.28 -1.14
C GLY A 380 25.10 -9.47 -0.49
N TRP A 381 24.37 -10.49 -0.02
CA TRP A 381 24.96 -11.69 0.58
C TRP A 381 25.36 -12.77 -0.43
N GLN A 382 24.75 -12.77 -1.60
CA GLN A 382 24.82 -13.83 -2.59
C GLN A 382 26.22 -13.93 -3.23
N SER A 383 26.60 -15.14 -3.63
CA SER A 383 27.74 -15.32 -4.55
C SER A 383 27.33 -14.88 -5.96
N ILE A 384 27.92 -13.80 -6.45
CA ILE A 384 27.57 -13.18 -7.73
C ILE A 384 28.79 -12.96 -8.62
N THR A 385 28.60 -12.94 -9.93
CA THR A 385 29.61 -12.50 -10.90
C THR A 385 29.28 -11.11 -11.45
N PRO A 386 30.30 -10.25 -11.65
CA PRO A 386 30.09 -8.93 -12.23
C PRO A 386 29.42 -9.00 -13.60
N PHE A 387 28.26 -8.36 -13.70
CA PHE A 387 27.51 -8.14 -14.93
C PHE A 387 26.76 -6.80 -14.79
N GLY A 388 26.38 -6.20 -15.93
CA GLY A 388 25.75 -4.88 -16.02
C GLY A 388 26.56 -3.88 -16.84
N SER A 389 26.02 -2.67 -16.98
CA SER A 389 26.67 -1.53 -17.62
C SER A 389 27.08 -0.47 -16.59
N GLU A 390 27.85 0.55 -16.99
CA GLU A 390 28.14 1.70 -16.12
C GLU A 390 26.85 2.40 -15.63
N GLU A 391 25.80 2.39 -16.46
CA GLU A 391 24.48 2.97 -16.14
C GLU A 391 23.68 2.08 -15.18
N PHE A 392 23.96 0.77 -15.13
CA PHE A 392 23.29 -0.20 -14.28
C PHE A 392 24.28 -1.19 -13.65
N PRO A 393 25.12 -0.72 -12.70
CA PRO A 393 26.23 -1.51 -12.18
C PRO A 393 25.78 -2.66 -11.27
N THR A 394 24.53 -2.65 -10.77
CA THR A 394 24.01 -3.66 -9.83
C THR A 394 23.40 -4.89 -10.51
N GLN A 395 23.47 -5.00 -11.83
CA GLN A 395 22.90 -6.13 -12.60
C GLN A 395 23.78 -7.38 -12.55
N HIS A 396 24.40 -7.70 -11.42
CA HIS A 396 25.26 -8.89 -11.32
C HIS A 396 24.48 -10.18 -11.58
N ARG A 397 25.18 -11.31 -11.71
CA ARG A 397 24.55 -12.60 -11.99
C ARG A 397 24.78 -13.58 -10.85
N TRP A 398 23.78 -14.39 -10.52
CA TRP A 398 23.90 -15.39 -9.47
C TRP A 398 24.80 -16.54 -9.93
N SER A 399 25.77 -16.93 -9.11
CA SER A 399 26.77 -17.92 -9.50
C SER A 399 26.81 -19.19 -8.63
N ARG A 400 26.48 -19.10 -7.34
CA ARG A 400 26.48 -20.23 -6.39
C ARG A 400 25.39 -20.05 -5.33
N PHE A 401 24.92 -21.15 -4.74
CA PHE A 401 23.93 -21.11 -3.66
C PHE A 401 24.50 -20.53 -2.37
N GLU A 402 25.76 -20.83 -2.07
CA GLU A 402 26.46 -20.35 -0.91
C GLU A 402 26.66 -18.83 -0.96
N ALA A 403 26.63 -18.20 0.21
CA ALA A 403 26.96 -16.80 0.35
C ALA A 403 28.38 -16.48 -0.13
N SER A 404 28.58 -15.22 -0.52
CA SER A 404 29.89 -14.69 -0.90
C SER A 404 30.92 -14.99 0.19
N SER A 405 31.96 -15.75 -0.14
CA SER A 405 33.04 -16.07 0.81
C SER A 405 33.87 -14.85 1.20
N THR A 406 33.79 -13.76 0.44
CA THR A 406 34.41 -12.47 0.78
C THR A 406 33.61 -11.74 1.86
N SER A 407 32.29 -11.69 1.73
CA SER A 407 31.41 -10.95 2.65
C SER A 407 31.01 -11.77 3.88
N PHE A 408 30.90 -13.08 3.71
CA PHE A 408 30.44 -14.08 4.68
C PHE A 408 31.36 -15.30 4.67
N PRO A 409 32.64 -15.15 5.06
CA PRO A 409 33.63 -16.23 5.01
C PRO A 409 33.25 -17.46 5.84
N GLU A 410 32.43 -17.30 6.87
CA GLU A 410 31.93 -18.40 7.70
C GLU A 410 30.71 -19.14 7.12
N GLY A 411 30.09 -18.61 6.06
CA GLY A 411 28.82 -19.08 5.52
C GLY A 411 27.60 -18.75 6.39
N LEU A 412 26.40 -18.81 5.81
CA LEU A 412 25.16 -18.39 6.49
C LEU A 412 24.78 -19.28 7.68
N ALA A 413 25.13 -20.58 7.67
CA ALA A 413 24.83 -21.49 8.76
C ALA A 413 25.56 -21.09 10.05
N ASN A 414 26.89 -20.87 9.97
CA ASN A 414 27.67 -20.43 11.11
C ASN A 414 27.35 -18.99 11.52
N LEU A 415 27.10 -18.10 10.55
CA LEU A 415 26.62 -16.75 10.82
C LEU A 415 25.33 -16.79 11.65
N SER A 416 24.34 -17.56 11.21
CA SER A 416 23.04 -17.70 11.88
C SER A 416 23.19 -18.27 13.29
N PHE A 417 24.04 -19.28 13.46
CA PHE A 417 24.36 -19.84 14.78
C PHE A 417 24.95 -18.78 15.72
N ARG A 418 25.92 -17.99 15.23
CA ARG A 418 26.55 -16.92 16.01
C ARG A 418 25.56 -15.82 16.37
N ILE A 419 24.73 -15.38 15.44
CA ILE A 419 23.69 -14.38 15.70
C ILE A 419 22.75 -14.86 16.81
N LYS A 420 22.17 -16.06 16.67
CA LYS A 420 21.24 -16.61 17.67
C LYS A 420 21.90 -16.82 19.04
N LYS A 421 23.19 -17.15 19.07
CA LYS A 421 23.94 -17.32 20.31
C LYS A 421 24.24 -15.99 21.00
N SER A 422 24.65 -14.97 20.24
CA SER A 422 25.01 -13.65 20.78
C SER A 422 23.79 -12.79 21.12
N TYR A 423 22.69 -12.98 20.39
CA TYR A 423 21.46 -12.18 20.51
C TYR A 423 20.24 -13.11 20.62
N PRO A 424 19.97 -13.68 21.81
CA PRO A 424 18.91 -14.69 21.98
C PRO A 424 17.48 -14.19 21.68
N TRP A 425 17.28 -12.87 21.60
CA TRP A 425 16.01 -12.26 21.23
C TRP A 425 15.71 -12.36 19.72
N ILE A 426 16.72 -12.65 18.87
CA ILE A 426 16.53 -12.94 17.45
C ILE A 426 16.11 -14.40 17.31
N LYS A 427 14.85 -14.62 16.95
CA LYS A 427 14.25 -15.94 16.75
C LYS A 427 14.42 -16.41 15.31
N ASN A 428 14.19 -15.50 14.36
CA ASN A 428 14.13 -15.80 12.93
C ASN A 428 15.21 -15.05 12.16
N ILE A 429 15.80 -15.72 11.18
CA ILE A 429 16.76 -15.13 10.24
C ILE A 429 16.30 -15.55 8.85
N GLY A 430 15.98 -14.58 8.00
CA GLY A 430 15.64 -14.77 6.59
C GLY A 430 16.69 -14.13 5.69
N VAL A 431 16.70 -14.56 4.43
CA VAL A 431 17.51 -13.94 3.38
C VAL A 431 16.60 -13.51 2.24
N TRP A 432 16.94 -12.39 1.58
CA TRP A 432 16.30 -12.00 0.34
C TRP A 432 16.97 -12.68 -0.86
N HIS A 433 16.19 -13.16 -1.82
CA HIS A 433 16.71 -13.55 -3.14
C HIS A 433 15.65 -13.36 -4.23
N GLY A 434 16.11 -13.16 -5.48
CA GLY A 434 15.23 -13.10 -6.65
C GLY A 434 14.73 -14.50 -7.07
N ILE A 435 13.61 -14.53 -7.80
CA ILE A 435 12.99 -15.78 -8.30
C ILE A 435 13.68 -16.27 -9.59
N PHE A 436 14.21 -15.37 -10.41
CA PHE A 436 14.79 -15.70 -11.71
C PHE A 436 16.32 -15.62 -11.76
N GLY A 437 16.95 -15.57 -10.59
CA GLY A 437 18.36 -15.25 -10.47
C GLY A 437 18.60 -14.03 -9.60
N TYR A 438 19.83 -13.51 -9.67
CA TYR A 438 20.13 -12.16 -9.19
C TYR A 438 19.57 -11.13 -10.17
N TRP A 439 19.82 -9.82 -9.96
CA TRP A 439 19.28 -8.76 -10.82
C TRP A 439 19.58 -8.96 -12.32
N GLY A 440 20.70 -9.59 -12.69
CA GLY A 440 21.06 -9.94 -14.08
C GLY A 440 20.77 -11.39 -14.49
N GLY A 441 20.05 -12.15 -13.66
CA GLY A 441 19.77 -13.57 -13.87
C GLY A 441 20.84 -14.50 -13.29
N ILE A 442 21.00 -15.67 -13.92
CA ILE A 442 22.02 -16.68 -13.63
C ILE A 442 23.23 -16.48 -14.52
N ASP A 443 24.43 -16.71 -13.99
CA ASP A 443 25.64 -16.75 -14.81
C ASP A 443 25.77 -18.12 -15.51
N PRO A 444 25.71 -18.20 -16.85
CA PRO A 444 25.77 -19.48 -17.57
C PRO A 444 27.07 -20.25 -17.37
N GLU A 445 28.17 -19.57 -17.04
CA GLU A 445 29.48 -20.20 -16.84
C GLU A 445 29.73 -20.59 -15.37
N SER A 446 28.81 -20.24 -14.49
CA SER A 446 28.93 -20.53 -13.06
C SER A 446 28.55 -21.96 -12.69
N GLU A 447 28.76 -22.33 -11.44
CA GLU A 447 28.36 -23.63 -10.90
C GLU A 447 26.86 -23.88 -11.09
N ILE A 448 26.02 -22.87 -10.79
CA ILE A 448 24.58 -22.95 -11.05
C ILE A 448 24.34 -23.11 -12.56
N GLY A 449 24.96 -22.27 -13.39
CA GLY A 449 24.71 -22.26 -14.83
C GLY A 449 25.12 -23.54 -15.56
N GLN A 450 26.11 -24.26 -15.05
CA GLN A 450 26.55 -25.56 -15.57
C GLN A 450 25.70 -26.72 -15.04
N LYS A 451 25.12 -26.60 -13.85
CA LYS A 451 24.35 -27.66 -13.18
C LYS A 451 22.89 -27.75 -13.66
N TYR A 452 22.30 -26.62 -14.05
CA TYR A 452 20.91 -26.53 -14.49
C TYR A 452 20.81 -26.02 -15.91
N LYS A 453 19.84 -26.53 -16.67
CA LYS A 453 19.54 -26.02 -17.99
C LYS A 453 19.03 -24.59 -17.87
N LEU A 454 19.66 -23.68 -18.61
CA LEU A 454 19.25 -22.28 -18.68
C LEU A 454 18.50 -21.97 -19.98
N ARG A 455 17.68 -20.93 -19.93
CA ARG A 455 17.00 -20.32 -21.06
C ARG A 455 17.23 -18.81 -21.03
N TRP A 456 17.49 -18.22 -22.19
CA TRP A 456 17.50 -16.77 -22.34
C TRP A 456 16.06 -16.25 -22.39
N VAL A 457 15.76 -15.25 -21.58
CA VAL A 457 14.47 -14.56 -21.58
C VAL A 457 14.74 -13.09 -21.91
N ASP A 458 14.14 -12.63 -23.00
CA ASP A 458 14.15 -11.21 -23.35
C ASP A 458 13.30 -10.44 -22.34
N ILE A 459 13.82 -9.32 -21.89
CA ILE A 459 13.09 -8.39 -21.03
C ILE A 459 12.81 -7.17 -21.88
N ASP A 460 11.55 -6.89 -22.15
CA ASP A 460 11.14 -5.69 -22.86
C ASP A 460 11.31 -4.46 -21.94
N ASN A 461 12.55 -4.00 -21.83
CA ASN A 461 12.97 -2.81 -21.12
C ASN A 461 14.19 -2.21 -21.81
N HIS A 462 14.16 -0.89 -22.05
CA HIS A 462 15.20 -0.12 -22.75
C HIS A 462 16.60 -0.24 -22.16
N HIS A 463 16.69 -0.77 -20.94
CA HIS A 463 17.90 -0.83 -20.13
C HIS A 463 18.51 -2.22 -19.99
N ARG A 464 17.85 -3.28 -20.52
CA ARG A 464 18.31 -4.67 -20.42
C ARG A 464 17.89 -5.48 -21.64
N SER A 465 18.84 -6.14 -22.30
CA SER A 465 18.54 -7.02 -23.43
C SER A 465 17.84 -8.32 -23.02
N GLY A 466 17.95 -8.74 -21.76
CA GLY A 466 17.38 -9.98 -21.24
C GLY A 466 18.20 -10.55 -20.09
N MET A 467 17.84 -11.75 -19.64
CA MET A 467 18.60 -12.49 -18.64
C MET A 467 18.53 -14.00 -18.86
N TRP A 468 19.56 -14.71 -18.40
CA TRP A 468 19.52 -16.17 -18.31
C TRP A 468 18.75 -16.57 -17.05
N VAL A 469 17.74 -17.41 -17.22
CA VAL A 469 16.94 -17.99 -16.13
C VAL A 469 17.00 -19.50 -16.21
N VAL A 470 16.67 -20.19 -15.10
CA VAL A 470 16.54 -21.65 -15.10
C VAL A 470 15.36 -22.04 -16.01
N ASP A 471 15.61 -22.96 -16.95
CA ASP A 471 14.59 -23.47 -17.86
C ASP A 471 13.50 -24.22 -17.08
N ALA A 472 12.25 -24.11 -17.53
CA ALA A 472 11.09 -24.66 -16.83
C ALA A 472 11.23 -26.14 -16.43
N CYS A 473 11.97 -26.94 -17.21
CA CYS A 473 12.19 -28.36 -16.88
C CYS A 473 13.09 -28.60 -15.65
N ASP A 474 13.89 -27.60 -15.24
CA ASP A 474 14.83 -27.70 -14.12
C ASP A 474 14.44 -26.83 -12.91
N VAL A 475 13.42 -25.96 -13.01
CA VAL A 475 13.03 -25.03 -11.94
C VAL A 475 12.73 -25.76 -10.62
N ARG A 476 12.02 -26.89 -10.66
CA ARG A 476 11.72 -27.68 -9.45
C ARG A 476 13.00 -28.18 -8.78
N ARG A 477 13.87 -28.86 -9.55
CA ARG A 477 15.16 -29.37 -9.09
C ARG A 477 16.07 -28.26 -8.53
N PHE A 478 16.09 -27.10 -9.18
CA PHE A 478 16.85 -25.95 -8.73
C PHE A 478 16.42 -25.48 -7.34
N TYR A 479 15.12 -25.32 -7.11
CA TYR A 479 14.62 -24.86 -5.80
C TYR A 479 14.68 -25.94 -4.73
N ASP A 480 14.46 -27.21 -5.07
CA ASP A 480 14.65 -28.33 -4.14
C ASP A 480 16.10 -28.36 -3.64
N ASP A 481 17.08 -28.20 -4.53
CA ASP A 481 18.50 -28.14 -4.16
C ASP A 481 18.90 -26.83 -3.43
N PHE A 482 18.23 -25.70 -3.72
CA PHE A 482 18.53 -24.43 -3.05
C PHE A 482 18.02 -24.39 -1.60
N TYR A 483 16.89 -25.07 -1.32
CA TYR A 483 16.26 -25.11 0.00
C TYR A 483 16.58 -26.36 0.82
N SER A 484 17.35 -27.31 0.27
CA SER A 484 17.90 -28.48 1.01
C SER A 484 19.04 -28.07 1.93
#